data_AF-A0A9E1VAL9-F1
#
_entry.id   AF-A0A9E1VAL9-F1
#
_cell.length_a   1.000
_cell.length_b   1.000
_cell.length_c   1.000
_cell.angle_alpha   90.00
_cell.angle_beta   90.00
_cell.angle_gamma   90.00
#
_symmetry.space_group_name_H-M   'P 1'
#
loop_
_entity.id
_entity.type
_entity.pdbx_description
1 polymer ?
#
loop_
_entity_poly.entity_id
_entity_poly.type
_entity_poly.pdbx_seq_one_letter_code
_entity_poly.pdbx_strand_id
1 'polypeptide(L)' 'VLVINKTDLAPYVGADLDVMDRDAQRMRGGRPFIFANMKSADGVTDIARELRRLGGL' A
#
# COMPACT_ATOMS: atom_id res chain seq x y z
N VAL A 1 3.39 -1.04 -9.47
CA VAL A 1 3.10 -1.28 -8.04
C VAL A 1 1.72 -0.72 -7.70
N LEU A 2 0.94 -1.35 -6.81
CA LEU A 2 -0.28 -0.75 -6.25
C LEU A 2 0.07 -0.05 -4.94
N VAL A 3 -0.49 1.13 -4.72
CA VAL A 3 -0.39 1.85 -3.46
C VAL A 3 -1.80 2.05 -2.90
N ILE A 4 -2.01 1.62 -1.65
CA ILE A 4 -3.24 1.86 -0.90
C ILE A 4 -2.94 3.02 0.07
N ASN A 5 -3.34 4.22 -0.30
CA ASN A 5 -3.02 5.45 0.43
C ASN A 5 -4.15 5.86 1.39
N LYS A 6 -3.82 6.72 2.36
CA LYS A 6 -4.70 7.28 3.38
C LYS A 6 -5.18 6.23 4.39
N THR A 7 -4.28 5.35 4.83
CA THR A 7 -4.59 4.34 5.85
C THR A 7 -5.05 4.94 7.18
N ASP A 8 -4.67 6.19 7.46
CA ASP A 8 -5.16 6.98 8.60
C ASP A 8 -6.68 7.20 8.57
N LEU A 9 -7.32 7.13 7.41
CA LEU A 9 -8.76 7.32 7.31
C LEU A 9 -9.57 6.09 7.68
N ALA A 10 -8.94 4.91 7.77
CA ALA A 10 -9.63 3.64 7.98
C ALA A 10 -10.57 3.62 9.21
N PRO A 11 -10.18 4.14 10.39
CA PRO A 11 -11.06 4.18 11.56
C PRO A 11 -12.29 5.08 11.39
N TYR A 12 -12.23 6.07 10.50
CA TYR A 12 -13.30 7.06 10.31
C TYR A 12 -14.30 6.66 9.22
N VAL A 13 -13.92 5.76 8.31
CA VAL A 13 -14.77 5.30 7.21
C VAL A 13 -15.27 3.86 7.39
N GLY A 14 -14.95 3.23 8.52
CA GLY A 14 -15.31 1.84 8.79
C GLY A 14 -14.58 0.84 7.88
N ALA A 15 -13.36 1.18 7.44
CA ALA A 15 -12.54 0.28 6.65
C ALA A 15 -11.62 -0.54 7.57
N ASP A 16 -11.48 -1.83 7.26
CA ASP A 16 -10.59 -2.76 7.95
C ASP A 16 -9.38 -3.04 7.08
N LEU A 17 -8.19 -2.66 7.56
CA LEU A 17 -6.93 -2.82 6.82
C LEU A 17 -6.55 -4.29 6.64
N ASP A 18 -6.92 -5.20 7.56
CA ASP A 18 -6.62 -6.63 7.46
C ASP A 18 -7.50 -7.31 6.40
N VAL A 19 -8.74 -6.83 6.23
CA VAL A 19 -9.60 -7.26 5.11
C VAL A 19 -9.00 -6.79 3.79
N MET A 20 -8.59 -5.51 3.71
CA MET A 20 -7.98 -4.95 2.52
C MET A 20 -6.67 -5.65 2.13
N ASP A 21 -5.84 -6.04 3.10
CA ASP A 21 -4.59 -6.77 2.87
C ASP A 21 -4.86 -8.13 2.20
N ARG A 22 -5.76 -8.92 2.80
CA ARG A 22 -6.14 -10.24 2.27
C ARG A 22 -6.73 -10.15 0.86
N ASP A 23 -7.61 -9.19 0.63
CA ASP A 23 -8.26 -8.99 -0.67
C ASP A 23 -7.24 -8.51 -1.71
N ALA A 24 -6.38 -7.56 -1.36
CA ALA A 24 -5.31 -7.10 -2.25
C ALA A 24 -4.37 -8.25 -2.63
N GLN A 25 -3.95 -9.07 -1.66
CA GLN A 25 -3.10 -10.23 -1.90
C GLN A 25 -3.76 -11.23 -2.86
N ARG A 26 -5.05 -11.54 -2.64
CA ARG A 26 -5.82 -12.46 -3.48
C ARG A 26 -6.02 -11.91 -4.89
N MET A 27 -6.52 -10.68 -5.03
CA MET A 27 -6.86 -10.07 -6.31
C MET A 27 -5.63 -9.81 -7.19
N ARG A 28 -4.48 -9.59 -6.56
CA ARG A 28 -3.23 -9.31 -7.28
C ARG A 28 -2.44 -10.55 -7.65
N GLY A 29 -2.89 -11.74 -7.24
CA GLY A 29 -2.14 -12.98 -7.45
C GLY A 29 -0.73 -12.92 -6.87
N GLY A 30 -0.59 -12.34 -5.66
CA GLY A 30 0.70 -12.17 -4.98
C GLY A 30 1.60 -11.06 -5.52
N ARG A 31 1.15 -10.24 -6.49
CA ARG A 31 1.94 -9.07 -6.94
C ARG A 31 2.00 -8.01 -5.83
N PRO A 32 3.17 -7.38 -5.60
CA PRO A 32 3.37 -6.48 -4.47
C PRO A 32 2.43 -5.28 -4.50
N PHE A 33 2.03 -4.86 -3.31
CA PHE A 33 1.29 -3.64 -3.01
C PHE A 33 1.84 -3.03 -1.71
N ILE A 34 1.59 -1.75 -1.49
CA ILE A 34 2.12 -0.99 -0.35
C ILE A 34 1.00 -0.18 0.27
N PHE A 35 0.77 -0.33 1.57
CA PHE A 35 -0.02 0.61 2.35
C PHE A 35 0.79 1.88 2.65
N ALA A 36 0.15 3.04 2.55
CA ALA A 36 0.82 4.31 2.76
C ALA A 36 -0.09 5.35 3.41
N ASN A 37 0.55 6.29 4.11
CA ASN A 37 -0.04 7.55 4.49
C ASN A 37 0.91 8.68 4.06
N MET A 38 0.58 9.33 2.96
CA MET A 38 1.41 10.42 2.42
C MET A 38 1.46 11.65 3.32
N LYS A 39 0.52 11.83 4.26
CA LYS A 39 0.56 12.97 5.20
C LYS A 39 1.64 12.79 6.27
N SER A 40 1.83 11.57 6.77
CA SER A 40 2.88 11.21 7.73
C SER A 40 4.16 10.73 7.06
N ALA A 41 4.16 10.59 5.73
CA ALA A 41 5.21 9.96 4.93
C ALA A 41 5.41 8.44 5.18
N ASP A 42 4.45 7.78 5.82
CA ASP A 42 4.47 6.33 6.00
C ASP A 42 4.34 5.61 4.65
N GLY A 43 5.21 4.63 4.41
CA GLY A 43 5.27 3.85 3.17
C GLY A 43 5.94 4.56 1.99
N VAL A 44 6.33 5.84 2.12
CA VAL A 44 7.00 6.58 1.02
C VAL A 44 8.34 5.96 0.64
N THR A 45 9.15 5.56 1.64
CA THR A 45 10.44 4.89 1.41
C THR A 45 10.26 3.56 0.68
N ASP A 46 9.24 2.79 1.03
CA ASP A 46 8.97 1.50 0.38
C ASP A 46 8.47 1.68 -1.05
N ILE A 47 7.65 2.69 -1.31
CA ILE A 47 7.23 3.07 -2.67
C ILE A 47 8.46 3.44 -3.50
N ALA A 48 9.33 4.30 -2.98
CA ALA A 48 10.54 4.72 -3.68
C ALA A 48 11.48 3.53 -3.95
N ARG A 49 11.61 2.59 -3.00
CA ARG A 49 12.38 1.36 -3.19
C ARG A 49 11.78 0.50 -4.30
N GLU A 50 10.47 0.30 -4.30
CA GLU A 50 9.79 -0.53 -5.29
C GLU A 50 9.82 0.12 -6.69
N LEU A 51 9.73 1.44 -6.79
CA LEU A 51 9.90 2.15 -8.05
C LEU A 51 11.31 1.98 -8.62
N ARG A 52 12.36 2.04 -7.79
CA ARG A 52 13.74 1.77 -8.23
C ARG A 52 13.89 0.34 -8.75
N ARG A 53 13.38 -0.63 -7.97
CA ARG A 53 13.40 -2.05 -8.34
C ARG A 53 12.69 -2.31 -9.68
N LEU A 54 11.52 -1.71 -9.90
CA LEU A 54 10.77 -1.83 -11.16
C LEU A 54 11.42 -1.07 -12.32
N GLY A 55 12.07 0.05 -12.02
CA GLY A 55 12.80 0.88 -12.99
C GLY A 55 14.19 0.37 -13.35
N GLY A 56 14.67 -0.70 -12.71
CA GLY A 56 15.99 -1.29 -12.97
C GLY A 56 17.17 -0.49 -12.38
N LEU A 57 16.91 0.30 -11.33
CA LEU A 57 17.90 1.12 -10.61
C LEU A 57 18.27 0.52 -9.26
#